data_AF-A0A3M2B413-F1
#
_entry.id   AF-A0A3M2B413-F1
#
_cell.length_a   1.000
_cell.length_b   1.000
_cell.length_c   1.000
_cell.angle_alpha   90.00
_cell.angle_beta   90.00
_cell.angle_gamma   90.00
#
_symmetry.space_group_name_H-M   'P 1'
#
loop_
_entity.id
_entity.type
_entity.pdbx_description
1 polymer ?
#
loop_
_entity_poly.entity_id
_entity_poly.type
_entity_poly.pdbx_seq_one_letter_code
_entity_poly.pdbx_strand_id
1 'polypeptide(L)'
;MVCVGGCRGDTVEIVAPQPAQIFGWGRQAPSVRLEARAVSSQPAQRVFLSAIITDAQGKTVDRVPLYDDGTHSDSHAGDLSFTALYTPRTEGIFQVRFKAEWERNSQRVARFSEARSFEVVRAPYARFVDKLAEERPSVGASVSMSVALLTGNDEPYKGSLESITLQASSNPNGSVEIPPSLTSQPKIRYQFAHPGEYRLTVQAVMNYKGQQIVTEPDTMTVIYNTPPWWLWGLGFLLLVVGILINGKHIPVYEHEFSEQDPNTGIQNTLHLWASEPRLELENGQVVLEYVPGSRQVKLAQGKLSTMGEEPVERGVLLNEGERYRTPSGKILQFRETIERGAQPVTS
;
A
#
# COMPACT_ATOMS: atom_id res chain seq x y z
N MET A 1 -26.00 -67.22 43.08
CA MET A 1 -25.55 -65.82 43.00
C MET A 1 -25.67 -65.39 41.54
N VAL A 2 -26.79 -64.76 41.19
CA VAL A 2 -27.13 -64.38 39.82
C VAL A 2 -26.54 -62.99 39.58
N CYS A 3 -25.56 -62.88 38.69
CA CYS A 3 -25.04 -61.57 38.27
C CYS A 3 -26.10 -60.89 37.39
N VAL A 4 -26.95 -60.07 38.01
CA VAL A 4 -27.81 -59.11 37.34
C VAL A 4 -26.97 -57.85 37.12
N GLY A 5 -26.12 -57.90 36.10
CA GLY A 5 -25.23 -56.81 35.73
C GLY A 5 -24.54 -57.22 34.45
N GLY A 6 -25.04 -56.74 33.31
CA GLY A 6 -24.57 -57.14 32.00
C GLY A 6 -23.05 -57.09 31.92
N CYS A 7 -22.43 -58.25 31.68
CA CYS A 7 -21.01 -58.34 31.36
C CYS A 7 -20.79 -57.51 30.09
N ARG A 8 -20.41 -56.24 30.23
CA ARG A 8 -19.95 -55.43 29.11
C ARG A 8 -18.70 -56.11 28.59
N GLY A 9 -18.80 -56.81 27.48
CA GLY A 9 -17.66 -57.38 26.78
C GLY A 9 -16.69 -56.28 26.33
N ASP A 10 -15.58 -56.69 25.73
CA ASP A 10 -14.60 -55.77 25.18
C ASP A 10 -15.25 -54.85 24.12
N THR A 11 -15.07 -53.54 24.27
CA THR A 11 -15.68 -52.51 23.42
C THR A 11 -14.67 -51.41 23.10
N VAL A 12 -14.98 -50.64 22.06
CA VAL A 12 -14.18 -49.49 21.62
C VAL A 12 -15.09 -48.27 21.60
N GLU A 13 -14.82 -47.32 22.48
CA GLU A 13 -15.59 -46.09 22.61
C GLU A 13 -14.92 -44.98 21.81
N ILE A 14 -15.68 -44.32 20.94
CA ILE A 14 -15.14 -43.23 20.11
C ILE A 14 -15.25 -41.91 20.88
N VAL A 15 -14.10 -41.28 21.12
CA VAL A 15 -14.02 -39.97 21.77
C VAL A 15 -13.99 -38.86 20.70
N ALA A 16 -13.13 -38.98 19.69
CA ALA A 16 -13.01 -38.03 18.59
C ALA A 16 -12.82 -38.73 17.22
N PRO A 17 -13.32 -38.16 16.11
CA PRO A 17 -14.05 -36.90 16.00
C PRO A 17 -15.45 -36.99 16.60
N GLN A 18 -16.15 -35.87 16.82
CA GLN A 18 -17.55 -35.87 17.23
C GLN A 18 -18.48 -36.23 16.04
N PRO A 19 -19.70 -36.75 16.27
CA PRO A 19 -20.62 -37.06 15.19
C PRO A 19 -20.91 -35.85 14.31
N ALA A 20 -20.76 -36.02 12.98
CA ALA A 20 -20.99 -34.97 11.98
C ALA A 20 -20.13 -33.70 12.19
N GLN A 21 -18.97 -33.82 12.84
CA GLN A 21 -18.04 -32.71 12.99
C GLN A 21 -17.52 -32.25 11.62
N ILE A 22 -17.50 -30.94 11.40
CA ILE A 22 -17.02 -30.33 10.15
C ILE A 22 -15.65 -29.69 10.38
N PHE A 23 -14.73 -29.94 9.47
CA PHE A 23 -13.39 -29.37 9.42
C PHE A 23 -13.21 -28.54 8.14
N GLY A 24 -12.68 -27.33 8.29
CA GLY A 24 -12.34 -26.47 7.16
C GLY A 24 -10.98 -26.79 6.58
N TRP A 25 -10.92 -26.95 5.28
CA TRP A 25 -9.69 -26.99 4.50
C TRP A 25 -9.47 -25.62 3.86
N GLY A 26 -8.61 -24.82 4.49
CA GLY A 26 -8.19 -23.52 4.00
C GLY A 26 -6.97 -23.61 3.10
N ARG A 27 -5.87 -23.02 3.56
CA ARG A 27 -4.58 -23.11 2.86
C ARG A 27 -3.94 -24.48 3.06
N GLN A 28 -4.08 -25.05 4.25
CA GLN A 28 -3.61 -26.38 4.58
C GLN A 28 -4.79 -27.30 4.86
N ALA A 29 -4.58 -28.60 4.64
CA ALA A 29 -5.53 -29.61 5.05
C ALA A 29 -5.68 -29.61 6.58
N PRO A 30 -6.90 -29.79 7.12
CA PRO A 30 -7.09 -29.78 8.56
C PRO A 30 -6.45 -31.02 9.20
N SER A 31 -5.98 -30.86 10.44
CA SER A 31 -5.61 -31.99 11.29
C SER A 31 -6.82 -32.43 12.11
N VAL A 32 -7.30 -33.64 11.83
CA VAL A 32 -8.41 -34.29 12.54
C VAL A 32 -7.85 -35.13 13.68
N ARG A 33 -8.21 -34.81 14.91
CA ARG A 33 -7.89 -35.65 16.08
C ARG A 33 -8.74 -36.92 16.03
N LEU A 34 -8.07 -38.07 16.01
CA LEU A 34 -8.67 -39.38 16.16
C LEU A 34 -8.40 -39.85 17.59
N GLU A 35 -9.45 -40.17 18.32
CA GLU A 35 -9.31 -40.62 19.70
C GLU A 35 -10.37 -41.65 20.03
N ALA A 36 -9.92 -42.75 20.63
CA ALA A 36 -10.80 -43.80 21.07
C ALA A 36 -10.25 -44.48 22.32
N ARG A 37 -11.18 -44.92 23.17
CA ARG A 37 -10.87 -45.62 24.41
C ARG A 37 -11.16 -47.11 24.25
N ALA A 38 -10.19 -47.94 24.60
CA ALA A 38 -10.36 -49.38 24.66
C ALA A 38 -10.92 -49.78 26.02
N VAL A 39 -12.14 -50.33 26.06
CA VAL A 39 -12.77 -50.78 27.30
C VAL A 39 -12.75 -52.30 27.31
N SER A 40 -12.19 -52.87 28.38
CA SER A 40 -11.93 -54.30 28.50
C SER A 40 -12.45 -54.83 29.81
N SER A 41 -13.18 -55.94 29.77
CA SER A 41 -13.68 -56.63 30.98
C SER A 41 -12.63 -57.54 31.64
N GLN A 42 -11.53 -57.78 30.93
CA GLN A 42 -10.45 -58.66 31.36
C GLN A 42 -9.10 -57.96 31.17
N PRO A 43 -8.08 -58.26 31.98
CA PRO A 43 -6.74 -57.73 31.77
C PRO A 43 -6.19 -58.21 30.41
N ALA A 44 -5.53 -57.32 29.68
CA ALA A 44 -4.81 -57.63 28.45
C ALA A 44 -3.33 -57.33 28.64
N GLN A 45 -2.46 -58.13 28.01
CA GLN A 45 -1.03 -57.89 28.03
C GLN A 45 -0.66 -56.70 27.15
N ARG A 46 -1.34 -56.58 26.00
CA ARG A 46 -1.17 -55.48 25.04
C ARG A 46 -2.50 -55.17 24.38
N VAL A 47 -2.66 -53.91 24.01
CA VAL A 47 -3.81 -53.42 23.22
C VAL A 47 -3.24 -52.62 22.07
N PHE A 48 -3.67 -52.94 20.84
CA PHE A 48 -3.35 -52.18 19.65
C PHE A 48 -4.62 -51.55 19.10
N LEU A 49 -4.57 -50.26 18.79
CA LEU A 49 -5.70 -49.55 18.23
C LEU A 49 -5.35 -48.93 16.88
N SER A 50 -6.27 -49.04 15.93
CA SER A 50 -6.14 -48.39 14.62
C SER A 50 -7.49 -47.82 14.17
N ALA A 51 -7.45 -46.68 13.50
CA ALA A 51 -8.59 -46.11 12.81
C ALA A 51 -8.58 -46.55 11.35
N ILE A 52 -9.74 -46.98 10.86
CA ILE A 52 -9.99 -47.27 9.46
C ILE A 52 -10.87 -46.15 8.94
N ILE A 53 -10.33 -45.38 7.98
CA ILE A 53 -11.03 -44.26 7.38
C ILE A 53 -11.57 -44.71 6.02
N THR A 54 -12.85 -44.46 5.77
CA THR A 54 -13.51 -44.70 4.48
C THR A 54 -14.11 -43.42 3.93
N ASP A 55 -14.19 -43.32 2.61
CA ASP A 55 -14.95 -42.25 1.94
C ASP A 55 -16.48 -42.49 2.01
N ALA A 56 -17.24 -41.58 1.41
CA ALA A 56 -18.71 -41.65 1.36
C ALA A 56 -19.24 -42.89 0.62
N GLN A 57 -18.42 -43.51 -0.24
CA GLN A 57 -18.75 -44.74 -0.96
C GLN A 57 -18.37 -46.00 -0.17
N GLY A 58 -17.81 -45.84 1.04
CA GLY A 58 -17.39 -46.94 1.91
C GLY A 58 -16.04 -47.55 1.51
N LYS A 59 -15.31 -46.96 0.56
CA LYS A 59 -13.97 -47.42 0.18
C LYS A 59 -12.96 -46.94 1.22
N THR A 60 -12.09 -47.85 1.68
CA THR A 60 -11.01 -47.49 2.59
C THR A 60 -10.03 -46.54 1.92
N VAL A 61 -9.87 -45.36 2.52
CA VAL A 61 -8.91 -44.33 2.08
C VAL A 61 -7.63 -44.38 2.89
N ASP A 62 -7.71 -44.76 4.17
CA ASP A 62 -6.53 -44.82 5.04
C ASP A 62 -6.70 -45.77 6.24
N ARG A 63 -5.58 -46.14 6.85
CA ARG A 63 -5.50 -46.85 8.13
C ARG A 63 -4.46 -46.16 9.01
N VAL A 64 -4.90 -45.59 10.11
CA VAL A 64 -4.07 -44.79 11.02
C VAL A 64 -3.84 -45.59 12.30
N PRO A 65 -2.59 -45.92 12.69
CA PRO A 65 -2.31 -46.45 14.02
C PRO A 65 -2.52 -45.37 15.09
N LEU A 66 -3.03 -45.75 16.26
CA LEU A 66 -3.16 -44.84 17.41
C LEU A 66 -2.27 -45.30 18.56
N TYR A 67 -1.95 -44.36 19.45
CA TYR A 67 -0.96 -44.51 20.51
C TYR A 67 -1.52 -44.09 21.87
N ASP A 68 -1.20 -44.89 22.89
CA ASP A 68 -1.46 -44.67 24.33
C ASP A 68 -0.09 -44.65 25.02
N ASP A 69 0.67 -43.59 24.77
CA ASP A 69 2.10 -43.48 25.11
C ASP A 69 2.49 -42.13 25.71
N GLY A 70 1.51 -41.26 26.03
CA GLY A 70 1.75 -39.90 26.50
C GLY A 70 2.34 -38.96 25.45
N THR A 71 2.36 -39.38 24.18
CA THR A 71 2.80 -38.59 23.02
C THR A 71 1.71 -38.63 21.92
N HIS A 72 1.95 -38.14 20.72
CA HIS A 72 0.94 -38.12 19.63
C HIS A 72 -0.39 -37.41 19.95
N SER A 73 -0.40 -36.49 20.92
CA SER A 73 -1.58 -35.81 21.51
C SER A 73 -2.33 -36.59 22.58
N ASP A 74 -1.75 -37.70 23.05
CA ASP A 74 -2.15 -38.39 24.26
C ASP A 74 -1.61 -37.65 25.48
N SER A 75 -2.46 -37.49 26.48
CA SER A 75 -2.14 -36.76 27.72
C SER A 75 -1.55 -37.66 28.79
N HIS A 76 -1.84 -38.97 28.78
CA HIS A 76 -1.46 -39.90 29.85
C HIS A 76 -1.22 -41.31 29.30
N ALA A 77 0.04 -41.75 29.32
CA ALA A 77 0.39 -43.10 28.89
C ALA A 77 -0.23 -44.19 29.77
N GLY A 78 -0.77 -45.23 29.14
CA GLY A 78 -1.32 -46.43 29.76
C GLY A 78 -2.74 -46.27 30.31
N ASP A 79 -3.47 -45.23 29.92
CA ASP A 79 -4.84 -44.98 30.38
C ASP A 79 -5.91 -45.62 29.47
N LEU A 80 -5.47 -46.38 28.46
CA LEU A 80 -6.29 -47.02 27.42
C LEU A 80 -7.03 -46.03 26.52
N SER A 81 -6.64 -44.75 26.52
CA SER A 81 -7.06 -43.73 25.57
C SER A 81 -6.00 -43.59 24.49
N PHE A 82 -6.34 -44.00 23.27
CA PHE A 82 -5.40 -43.97 22.16
C PHE A 82 -5.70 -42.75 21.29
N THR A 83 -4.66 -42.02 20.88
CA THR A 83 -4.78 -40.83 20.03
C THR A 83 -3.90 -40.91 18.78
N ALA A 84 -4.31 -40.19 17.73
CA ALA A 84 -3.48 -39.82 16.59
C ALA A 84 -4.04 -38.58 15.89
N LEU A 85 -3.22 -37.91 15.09
CA LEU A 85 -3.66 -36.87 14.16
C LEU A 85 -3.75 -37.45 12.74
N TYR A 86 -4.85 -37.16 12.05
CA TYR A 86 -5.09 -37.54 10.66
C TYR A 86 -5.26 -36.31 9.79
N THR A 87 -4.56 -36.25 8.66
CA THR A 87 -4.68 -35.16 7.68
C THR A 87 -5.33 -35.70 6.40
N PRO A 88 -6.62 -35.40 6.14
CA PRO A 88 -7.31 -35.81 4.93
C PRO A 88 -6.63 -35.29 3.67
N ARG A 89 -6.64 -36.08 2.58
CA ARG A 89 -6.04 -35.70 1.29
C ARG A 89 -7.03 -35.11 0.28
N THR A 90 -8.32 -35.21 0.56
CA THR A 90 -9.40 -34.64 -0.23
C THR A 90 -10.47 -34.05 0.68
N GLU A 91 -11.28 -33.10 0.17
CA GLU A 91 -12.56 -32.79 0.81
C GLU A 91 -13.54 -33.96 0.66
N GLY A 92 -14.60 -33.94 1.47
CA GLY A 92 -15.68 -34.90 1.41
C GLY A 92 -16.15 -35.36 2.78
N ILE A 93 -17.14 -36.25 2.75
CA ILE A 93 -17.63 -36.94 3.94
C ILE A 93 -16.80 -38.21 4.13
N PHE A 94 -16.26 -38.37 5.33
CA PHE A 94 -15.51 -39.54 5.74
C PHE A 94 -16.25 -40.27 6.84
N GLN A 95 -16.03 -41.58 6.93
CA GLN A 95 -16.40 -42.38 8.09
C GLN A 95 -15.14 -42.95 8.72
N VAL A 96 -15.11 -42.96 10.05
CA VAL A 96 -14.07 -43.62 10.83
C VAL A 96 -14.67 -44.76 11.65
N ARG A 97 -13.96 -45.89 11.66
CA ARG A 97 -14.19 -47.01 12.58
C ARG A 97 -12.88 -47.35 13.25
N PHE A 98 -12.91 -47.59 14.55
CA PHE A 98 -11.75 -47.99 15.31
C PHE A 98 -11.73 -49.49 15.47
N LYS A 99 -10.59 -50.12 15.23
CA LYS A 99 -10.32 -51.53 15.48
C LYS A 99 -9.36 -51.63 16.65
N ALA A 100 -9.80 -52.28 17.72
CA ALA A 100 -8.97 -52.65 18.84
C ALA A 100 -8.63 -54.14 18.77
N GLU A 101 -7.37 -54.47 19.02
CA GLU A 101 -6.87 -55.83 19.16
C GLU A 101 -6.26 -56.02 20.55
N TRP A 102 -6.89 -56.86 21.37
CA TRP A 102 -6.38 -57.24 22.69
C TRP A 102 -5.60 -58.55 22.59
N GLU A 103 -4.41 -58.56 23.17
CA GLU A 103 -3.57 -59.75 23.32
C GLU A 103 -3.68 -60.30 24.75
N ARG A 104 -4.16 -61.55 24.88
CA ARG A 104 -4.35 -62.26 26.16
C ARG A 104 -3.84 -63.68 26.03
N ASN A 105 -2.83 -64.07 26.80
CA ASN A 105 -2.33 -65.45 26.83
C ASN A 105 -2.06 -66.02 25.42
N SER A 106 -1.42 -65.22 24.54
CA SER A 106 -1.17 -65.53 23.12
C SER A 106 -2.40 -65.63 22.20
N GLN A 107 -3.60 -65.31 22.69
CA GLN A 107 -4.80 -65.15 21.86
C GLN A 107 -5.04 -63.67 21.54
N ARG A 108 -5.48 -63.40 20.32
CA ARG A 108 -5.87 -62.06 19.87
C ARG A 108 -7.38 -61.98 19.70
N VAL A 109 -7.99 -61.01 20.36
CA VAL A 109 -9.41 -60.69 20.21
C VAL A 109 -9.52 -59.33 19.54
N ALA A 110 -10.27 -59.24 18.45
CA ALA A 110 -10.52 -57.99 17.76
C ALA A 110 -11.96 -57.50 17.97
N ARG A 111 -12.14 -56.19 18.15
CA ARG A 111 -13.46 -55.53 18.15
C ARG A 111 -13.40 -54.26 17.32
N PHE A 112 -14.54 -53.92 16.74
CA PHE A 112 -14.73 -52.67 16.03
C PHE A 112 -15.66 -51.78 16.82
N SER A 113 -15.42 -50.48 16.78
CA SER A 113 -16.42 -49.49 17.15
C SER A 113 -17.55 -49.45 16.10
N GLU A 114 -18.63 -48.75 16.49
CA GLU A 114 -19.57 -48.14 15.55
C GLU A 114 -18.83 -47.27 14.51
N ALA A 115 -19.48 -46.95 13.40
CA ALA A 115 -18.96 -45.97 12.45
C ALA A 115 -19.35 -44.56 12.88
N ARG A 116 -18.43 -43.60 12.73
CA ARG A 116 -18.72 -42.18 12.96
C ARG A 116 -18.31 -41.35 11.75
N SER A 117 -19.18 -40.45 11.31
CA SER A 117 -18.90 -39.58 10.18
C SER A 117 -18.33 -38.23 10.60
N PHE A 118 -17.42 -37.69 9.80
CA PHE A 118 -16.99 -36.29 9.84
C PHE A 118 -16.88 -35.76 8.40
N GLU A 119 -16.94 -34.44 8.24
CA GLU A 119 -16.92 -33.80 6.94
C GLU A 119 -15.72 -32.86 6.85
N VAL A 120 -15.04 -32.88 5.72
CA VAL A 120 -13.97 -31.95 5.38
C VAL A 120 -14.47 -31.12 4.22
N VAL A 121 -14.51 -29.80 4.38
CA VAL A 121 -15.00 -28.89 3.35
C VAL A 121 -13.92 -27.91 2.96
N ARG A 122 -13.83 -27.59 1.67
CA ARG A 122 -13.00 -26.45 1.24
C ARG A 122 -13.57 -25.17 1.80
N ALA A 123 -12.77 -24.44 2.55
CA ALA A 123 -13.07 -23.11 3.05
C ALA A 123 -12.11 -22.14 2.38
N PRO A 124 -12.58 -20.98 1.87
CA PRO A 124 -11.66 -20.00 1.34
C PRO A 124 -10.86 -19.34 2.46
N TYR A 125 -9.58 -19.12 2.21
CA TYR A 125 -8.69 -18.34 3.09
C TYR A 125 -8.38 -16.99 2.46
N ALA A 126 -8.13 -15.99 3.31
CA ALA A 126 -7.80 -14.64 2.90
C ALA A 126 -6.28 -14.48 2.74
N ARG A 127 -5.83 -13.81 1.68
CA ARG A 127 -4.43 -13.49 1.44
C ARG A 127 -4.28 -12.07 0.93
N PHE A 128 -3.28 -11.34 1.41
CA PHE A 128 -2.94 -10.03 0.82
C PHE A 128 -2.46 -10.24 -0.63
N VAL A 129 -3.11 -9.60 -1.60
CA VAL A 129 -2.76 -9.67 -3.04
C VAL A 129 -1.49 -8.88 -3.30
N ASP A 130 -1.54 -7.61 -2.87
CA ASP A 130 -0.45 -6.68 -2.98
C ASP A 130 0.38 -6.79 -1.70
N LYS A 131 0.94 -7.98 -1.42
CA LYS A 131 2.08 -8.01 -0.48
C LYS A 131 3.10 -7.07 -1.10
N LEU A 132 3.21 -5.88 -0.52
CA LEU A 132 4.02 -4.79 -1.05
C LEU A 132 5.39 -5.39 -1.38
N ALA A 133 5.96 -5.01 -2.53
CA ALA A 133 7.15 -5.66 -3.08
C ALA A 133 8.34 -5.72 -2.09
N GLU A 134 8.28 -4.88 -1.06
CA GLU A 134 9.18 -4.83 0.07
C GLU A 134 8.58 -5.59 1.26
N GLU A 135 9.40 -6.33 2.01
CA GLU A 135 8.97 -6.97 3.26
C GLU A 135 8.45 -5.98 4.32
N ARG A 136 8.87 -4.70 4.17
CA ARG A 136 8.99 -3.55 5.10
C ARG A 136 8.36 -2.24 4.63
N PRO A 137 7.24 -2.20 3.89
CA PRO A 137 6.85 -1.02 3.14
C PRO A 137 6.54 0.15 4.06
N SER A 138 7.02 1.34 3.68
CA SER A 138 6.67 2.58 4.37
C SER A 138 5.31 3.07 3.89
N VAL A 139 4.39 3.28 4.82
CA VAL A 139 3.01 3.73 4.57
C VAL A 139 2.73 5.03 5.33
N GLY A 140 1.70 5.76 4.91
CA GLY A 140 1.18 6.91 5.65
C GLY A 140 0.29 6.50 6.83
N ALA A 141 -0.45 7.45 7.39
CA ALA A 141 -1.35 7.23 8.53
C ALA A 141 -2.51 6.26 8.25
N SER A 142 -2.80 5.99 6.97
CA SER A 142 -3.75 4.95 6.57
C SER A 142 -3.27 4.26 5.29
N VAL A 143 -3.58 2.98 5.18
CA VAL A 143 -3.30 2.16 3.98
C VAL A 143 -4.52 1.32 3.63
N SER A 144 -4.77 1.14 2.34
CA SER A 144 -5.81 0.23 1.83
C SER A 144 -5.13 -0.98 1.19
N MET A 145 -5.44 -2.17 1.67
CA MET A 145 -4.84 -3.42 1.21
C MET A 145 -5.86 -4.26 0.46
N SER A 146 -5.50 -4.72 -0.74
CA SER A 146 -6.30 -5.68 -1.51
C SER A 146 -6.12 -7.08 -0.95
N VAL A 147 -7.22 -7.78 -0.71
CA VAL A 147 -7.23 -9.16 -0.21
C VAL A 147 -7.89 -10.04 -1.25
N ALA A 148 -7.33 -11.21 -1.54
CA ALA A 148 -7.95 -12.25 -2.35
C ALA A 148 -8.46 -13.37 -1.44
N LEU A 149 -9.60 -13.94 -1.83
CA LEU A 149 -10.10 -15.19 -1.27
C LEU A 149 -9.62 -16.34 -2.15
N LEU A 150 -8.88 -17.27 -1.56
CA LEU A 150 -8.24 -18.38 -2.25
C LEU A 150 -8.68 -19.71 -1.65
N THR A 151 -8.53 -20.80 -2.39
CA THR A 151 -8.79 -22.17 -1.91
C THR A 151 -7.67 -23.11 -2.30
N GLY A 152 -7.31 -24.05 -1.41
CA GLY A 152 -6.30 -25.08 -1.71
C GLY A 152 -4.95 -24.47 -2.11
N ASN A 153 -4.49 -24.77 -3.32
CA ASN A 153 -3.18 -24.37 -3.85
C ASN A 153 -3.20 -22.96 -4.44
N ASP A 154 -3.66 -21.96 -3.70
CA ASP A 154 -3.75 -20.55 -4.12
C ASP A 154 -4.68 -20.29 -5.33
N GLU A 155 -5.67 -21.14 -5.58
CA GLU A 155 -6.66 -20.90 -6.64
C GLU A 155 -7.70 -19.87 -6.18
N PRO A 156 -8.13 -18.91 -7.03
CA PRO A 156 -9.18 -17.96 -6.71
C PRO A 156 -10.49 -18.67 -6.34
N TYR A 157 -11.11 -18.26 -5.23
CA TYR A 157 -12.40 -18.79 -4.82
C TYR A 157 -13.51 -18.39 -5.82
N LYS A 158 -14.25 -19.39 -6.31
CA LYS A 158 -15.32 -19.23 -7.31
C LYS A 158 -16.74 -19.45 -6.74
N GLY A 159 -16.86 -19.77 -5.46
CA GLY A 159 -18.15 -20.03 -4.81
C GLY A 159 -18.89 -18.75 -4.41
N SER A 160 -20.05 -18.91 -3.77
CA SER A 160 -20.82 -17.79 -3.24
C SER A 160 -20.07 -17.10 -2.08
N LEU A 161 -20.15 -15.77 -2.04
CA LEU A 161 -19.56 -14.92 -1.00
C LEU A 161 -20.51 -14.65 0.16
N GLU A 162 -21.79 -14.99 0.05
CA GLU A 162 -22.83 -14.66 1.04
C GLU A 162 -22.58 -15.32 2.41
N SER A 163 -21.94 -16.48 2.41
CA SER A 163 -21.61 -17.22 3.63
C SER A 163 -20.22 -16.90 4.17
N ILE A 164 -19.53 -15.90 3.62
CA ILE A 164 -18.15 -15.57 3.97
C ILE A 164 -18.09 -14.17 4.57
N THR A 165 -17.30 -14.04 5.62
CA THR A 165 -16.93 -12.76 6.22
C THR A 165 -15.41 -12.69 6.35
N LEU A 166 -14.89 -11.46 6.34
CA LEU A 166 -13.48 -11.23 6.64
C LEU A 166 -13.35 -10.74 8.08
N GLN A 167 -12.29 -11.18 8.74
CA GLN A 167 -11.83 -10.64 10.01
C GLN A 167 -10.43 -10.10 9.79
N ALA A 168 -10.19 -8.86 10.23
CA ALA A 168 -8.91 -8.20 10.07
C ALA A 168 -8.56 -7.41 11.33
N SER A 169 -7.28 -7.34 11.63
CA SER A 169 -6.75 -6.65 12.81
C SER A 169 -5.36 -6.10 12.54
N SER A 170 -4.90 -5.18 13.37
CA SER A 170 -3.52 -4.69 13.38
C SER A 170 -2.93 -4.72 14.79
N ASN A 171 -1.63 -4.94 14.89
CA ASN A 171 -0.86 -4.86 16.12
C ASN A 171 0.38 -3.97 15.91
N PRO A 172 0.54 -2.82 16.59
CA PRO A 172 -0.34 -2.26 17.62
C PRO A 172 -1.77 -1.97 17.16
N ASN A 173 -2.70 -1.80 18.11
CA ASN A 173 -4.11 -1.56 17.82
C ASN A 173 -4.28 -0.31 16.93
N GLY A 174 -4.85 -0.53 15.76
CA GLY A 174 -5.28 0.49 14.80
C GLY A 174 -6.75 0.30 14.45
N SER A 175 -7.34 1.29 13.79
CA SER A 175 -8.72 1.16 13.28
C SER A 175 -8.69 0.36 11.98
N VAL A 176 -9.61 -0.61 11.85
CA VAL A 176 -9.72 -1.48 10.67
C VAL A 176 -11.14 -1.40 10.13
N GLU A 177 -11.27 -0.98 8.88
CA GLU A 177 -12.55 -0.89 8.16
C GLU A 177 -12.59 -1.99 7.11
N ILE A 178 -13.50 -2.95 7.31
CA ILE A 178 -13.78 -4.05 6.38
C ILE A 178 -15.01 -3.66 5.56
N PRO A 179 -15.02 -3.83 4.23
CA PRO A 179 -16.17 -3.50 3.42
C PRO A 179 -17.39 -4.35 3.82
N PRO A 180 -18.61 -3.77 3.83
CA PRO A 180 -19.82 -4.48 4.26
C PRO A 180 -20.21 -5.62 3.30
N SER A 181 -19.73 -5.57 2.06
CA SER A 181 -20.01 -6.54 1.02
C SER A 181 -18.69 -7.03 0.43
N LEU A 182 -18.51 -8.33 0.36
CA LEU A 182 -17.32 -8.92 -0.24
C LEU A 182 -17.42 -8.91 -1.76
N THR A 183 -16.34 -8.51 -2.41
CA THR A 183 -16.11 -8.70 -3.84
C THR A 183 -15.09 -9.83 -4.03
N SER A 184 -14.68 -10.12 -5.27
CA SER A 184 -13.58 -11.07 -5.52
C SER A 184 -12.23 -10.60 -4.95
N GLN A 185 -12.06 -9.29 -4.77
CA GLN A 185 -10.85 -8.68 -4.21
C GLN A 185 -11.25 -7.49 -3.29
N PRO A 186 -11.75 -7.75 -2.07
CA PRO A 186 -12.10 -6.70 -1.14
C PRO A 186 -10.88 -5.87 -0.73
N LYS A 187 -11.09 -4.57 -0.53
CA LYS A 187 -10.07 -3.66 0.00
C LYS A 187 -10.35 -3.38 1.47
N ILE A 188 -9.41 -3.73 2.34
CA ILE A 188 -9.46 -3.46 3.77
C ILE A 188 -8.66 -2.21 4.06
N ARG A 189 -9.24 -1.25 4.80
CA ARG A 189 -8.54 -0.02 5.19
C ARG A 189 -8.05 -0.13 6.61
N TYR A 190 -6.75 0.09 6.81
CA TYR A 190 -6.09 0.17 8.11
C TYR A 190 -5.71 1.61 8.39
N GLN A 191 -5.95 2.08 9.63
CA GLN A 191 -5.58 3.42 10.09
C GLN A 191 -4.73 3.31 11.36
N PHE A 192 -3.61 4.01 11.36
CA PHE A 192 -2.57 3.92 12.38
C PHE A 192 -2.59 5.16 13.28
N ALA A 193 -2.63 4.95 14.59
CA ALA A 193 -2.70 6.05 15.54
C ALA A 193 -1.36 6.79 15.70
N HIS A 194 -0.25 6.04 15.70
CA HIS A 194 1.09 6.57 15.93
C HIS A 194 2.11 5.98 14.94
N PRO A 195 3.18 6.72 14.58
CA PRO A 195 4.28 6.19 13.79
C PRO A 195 4.91 4.95 14.44
N GLY A 196 5.29 3.97 13.63
CA GLY A 196 5.88 2.72 14.10
C GLY A 196 5.63 1.54 13.18
N GLU A 197 6.10 0.36 13.61
CA GLU A 197 5.88 -0.91 12.92
C GLU A 197 4.53 -1.52 13.32
N TYR A 198 3.74 -1.94 12.33
CA TYR A 198 2.45 -2.59 12.52
C TYR A 198 2.42 -3.94 11.81
N ARG A 199 1.93 -4.97 12.50
CA ARG A 199 1.57 -6.27 11.94
C ARG A 199 0.08 -6.29 11.63
N LEU A 200 -0.25 -6.31 10.35
CA LEU A 200 -1.61 -6.46 9.83
C LEU A 200 -1.92 -7.96 9.72
N THR A 201 -3.14 -8.33 10.09
CA THR A 201 -3.64 -9.71 9.98
C THR A 201 -4.98 -9.69 9.25
N VAL A 202 -5.22 -10.69 8.40
CA VAL A 202 -6.51 -10.93 7.76
C VAL A 202 -6.80 -12.44 7.72
N GLN A 203 -8.04 -12.82 7.97
CA GLN A 203 -8.52 -14.19 7.85
C GLN A 203 -9.95 -14.21 7.33
N ALA A 204 -10.35 -15.33 6.72
CA ALA A 204 -11.72 -15.54 6.27
C ALA A 204 -12.47 -16.48 7.23
N VAL A 205 -13.75 -16.16 7.44
CA VAL A 205 -14.67 -16.96 8.24
C VAL A 205 -15.86 -17.34 7.38
N MET A 206 -16.05 -18.64 7.19
CA MET A 206 -17.15 -19.20 6.41
C MET A 206 -18.21 -19.79 7.34
N ASN A 207 -19.48 -19.48 7.11
CA ASN A 207 -20.60 -20.15 7.76
C ASN A 207 -21.08 -21.32 6.90
N TYR A 208 -20.94 -22.55 7.38
CA TYR A 208 -21.34 -23.75 6.67
C TYR A 208 -22.16 -24.65 7.58
N LYS A 209 -23.40 -24.96 7.17
CA LYS A 209 -24.38 -25.74 7.96
C LYS A 209 -24.56 -25.23 9.40
N GLY A 210 -24.47 -23.91 9.60
CA GLY A 210 -24.60 -23.26 10.91
C GLY A 210 -23.33 -23.30 11.76
N GLN A 211 -22.23 -23.89 11.28
CA GLN A 211 -20.93 -23.86 11.92
C GLN A 211 -20.04 -22.79 11.29
N GLN A 212 -19.36 -21.99 12.13
CA GLN A 212 -18.31 -21.09 11.66
C GLN A 212 -16.99 -21.85 11.48
N ILE A 213 -16.41 -21.70 10.29
CA ILE A 213 -15.11 -22.24 9.91
C ILE A 213 -14.16 -21.06 9.75
N VAL A 214 -13.25 -20.93 10.70
CA VAL A 214 -12.19 -19.91 10.67
C VAL A 214 -10.97 -20.51 9.97
N THR A 215 -10.51 -19.84 8.91
CA THR A 215 -9.32 -20.26 8.14
C THR A 215 -8.05 -19.61 8.68
N GLU A 216 -6.91 -20.10 8.21
CA GLU A 216 -5.60 -19.62 8.63
C GLU A 216 -5.42 -18.13 8.28
N PRO A 217 -4.90 -17.31 9.20
CA PRO A 217 -4.65 -15.91 8.92
C PRO A 217 -3.44 -15.72 8.00
N ASP A 218 -3.51 -14.70 7.14
CA ASP A 218 -2.34 -14.13 6.49
C ASP A 218 -1.91 -12.86 7.23
N THR A 219 -0.60 -12.64 7.26
CA THR A 219 0.01 -11.53 8.01
C THR A 219 0.97 -10.74 7.14
N MET A 220 1.05 -9.44 7.40
CA MET A 220 1.97 -8.53 6.74
C MET A 220 2.47 -7.46 7.72
N THR A 221 3.73 -7.07 7.61
CA THR A 221 4.29 -5.97 8.39
C THR A 221 4.35 -4.70 7.54
N VAL A 222 4.03 -3.55 8.12
CA VAL A 222 4.15 -2.23 7.48
C VAL A 222 4.78 -1.23 8.47
N ILE A 223 5.43 -0.18 7.96
CA ILE A 223 6.03 0.87 8.79
C ILE A 223 5.32 2.19 8.50
N TYR A 224 4.57 2.71 9.48
CA TYR A 224 4.02 4.06 9.39
C TYR A 224 5.09 5.07 9.82
N ASN A 225 5.57 5.87 8.87
CA ASN A 225 6.45 7.00 9.13
C ASN A 225 5.68 8.31 8.94
N THR A 226 5.83 9.26 9.86
CA THR A 226 5.43 10.64 9.58
C THR A 226 6.49 11.30 8.72
N PRO A 227 6.10 12.09 7.69
CA PRO A 227 7.07 12.94 7.02
C PRO A 227 7.72 13.84 8.08
N PRO A 228 9.05 14.01 8.04
CA PRO A 228 9.74 14.66 9.13
C PRO A 228 9.29 16.12 9.24
N TRP A 229 8.96 16.53 10.45
CA TRP A 229 8.35 17.83 10.77
C TRP A 229 9.15 19.05 10.25
N TRP A 230 10.47 18.91 10.04
CA TRP A 230 11.31 19.98 9.49
C TRP A 230 10.94 20.37 8.05
N LEU A 231 10.29 19.49 7.27
CA LEU A 231 9.80 19.84 5.93
C LEU A 231 8.74 20.96 5.98
N TRP A 232 7.91 20.97 7.03
CA TRP A 232 6.96 22.07 7.27
C TRP A 232 7.69 23.35 7.73
N GLY A 233 8.72 23.21 8.55
CA GLY A 233 9.57 24.32 8.98
C GLY A 233 10.30 24.99 7.81
N LEU A 234 10.76 24.22 6.83
CA LEU A 234 11.45 24.73 5.64
C LEU A 234 10.51 25.51 4.71
N GLY A 235 9.26 25.04 4.54
CA GLY A 235 8.23 25.77 3.81
C GLY A 235 7.89 27.12 4.45
N PHE A 236 7.77 27.15 5.79
CA PHE A 236 7.55 28.40 6.52
C PHE A 236 8.77 29.34 6.45
N LEU A 237 9.99 28.81 6.59
CA LEU A 237 11.23 29.58 6.46
C LEU A 237 11.33 30.23 5.07
N LEU A 238 11.06 29.48 4.00
CA LEU A 238 11.09 30.00 2.64
C LEU A 238 10.03 31.08 2.40
N LEU A 239 8.84 30.93 2.99
CA LEU A 239 7.79 31.96 2.94
C LEU A 239 8.24 33.24 3.66
N VAL A 240 8.84 33.12 4.85
CA VAL A 240 9.38 34.26 5.60
C VAL A 240 10.53 34.93 4.85
N VAL A 241 11.44 34.17 4.25
CA VAL A 241 12.53 34.70 3.41
C VAL A 241 11.96 35.43 2.19
N GLY A 242 10.93 34.88 1.53
CA GLY A 242 10.25 35.54 0.40
C GLY A 242 9.62 36.89 0.78
N ILE A 243 9.08 37.01 2.00
CA ILE A 243 8.50 38.27 2.52
C ILE A 243 9.59 39.26 2.94
N LEU A 244 10.74 38.80 3.44
CA LEU A 244 11.83 39.65 3.95
C LEU A 244 12.81 40.14 2.88
N ILE A 245 12.75 39.65 1.65
CA ILE A 245 13.49 40.24 0.53
C ILE A 245 12.82 41.58 0.19
N ASN A 246 13.32 42.65 0.82
CA ASN A 246 12.97 44.05 0.54
C ASN A 246 12.76 44.29 -0.96
N GLY A 247 11.63 44.90 -1.32
CA GLY A 247 11.30 45.28 -2.69
C GLY A 247 12.49 45.97 -3.35
N LYS A 248 13.05 45.33 -4.39
CA LYS A 248 14.15 45.91 -5.15
C LYS A 248 13.67 47.24 -5.72
N HIS A 249 14.36 48.32 -5.40
CA HIS A 249 14.12 49.62 -6.02
C HIS A 249 14.96 49.64 -7.31
N ILE A 250 14.34 49.97 -8.43
CA ILE A 250 15.04 50.13 -9.72
C ILE A 250 15.43 51.61 -9.84
N PRO A 251 16.72 51.93 -10.09
CA PRO A 251 17.12 53.31 -10.32
C PRO A 251 16.42 53.87 -11.57
N VAL A 252 15.94 55.10 -11.47
CA VAL A 252 15.28 55.83 -12.55
C VAL A 252 16.29 56.79 -13.17
N TYR A 253 16.40 56.72 -14.49
CA TYR A 253 17.32 57.53 -15.28
C TYR A 253 16.54 58.46 -16.21
N GLU A 254 17.08 59.65 -16.43
CA GLU A 254 16.70 60.56 -17.51
C GLU A 254 17.85 60.62 -18.51
N HIS A 255 17.53 60.53 -19.80
CA HIS A 255 18.51 60.50 -20.87
C HIS A 255 18.35 61.77 -21.73
N GLU A 256 19.45 62.52 -21.87
CA GLU A 256 19.48 63.73 -22.69
C GLU A 256 20.07 63.42 -24.07
N PHE A 257 19.34 63.82 -25.11
CA PHE A 257 19.78 63.76 -26.50
C PHE A 257 19.89 65.16 -27.10
N SER A 258 20.84 65.31 -28.00
CA SER A 258 21.01 66.53 -28.80
C SER A 258 20.86 66.18 -30.27
N GLU A 259 19.83 66.71 -30.91
CA GLU A 259 19.61 66.59 -32.35
C GLU A 259 20.15 67.83 -33.06
N GLN A 260 21.08 67.67 -34.00
CA GLN A 260 21.67 68.75 -34.77
C GLN A 260 21.39 68.55 -36.26
N ASP A 261 20.85 69.58 -36.92
CA ASP A 261 20.71 69.61 -38.38
C ASP A 261 22.01 70.15 -39.00
N PRO A 262 22.74 69.34 -39.79
CA PRO A 262 24.01 69.76 -40.38
C PRO A 262 23.86 70.88 -41.42
N ASN A 263 22.68 71.06 -42.01
CA ASN A 263 22.45 72.06 -43.05
C ASN A 263 22.16 73.45 -42.47
N THR A 264 21.45 73.49 -41.34
CA THR A 264 21.02 74.75 -40.69
C THR A 264 21.86 75.11 -39.47
N GLY A 265 22.55 74.14 -38.88
CA GLY A 265 23.29 74.29 -37.63
C GLY A 265 22.41 74.38 -36.38
N ILE A 266 21.08 74.28 -36.54
CA ILE A 266 20.14 74.33 -35.42
C ILE A 266 20.30 73.06 -34.58
N GLN A 267 20.30 73.24 -33.27
CA GLN A 267 20.44 72.17 -32.29
C GLN A 267 19.24 72.17 -31.34
N ASN A 268 18.61 71.01 -31.18
CA ASN A 268 17.50 70.78 -30.25
C ASN A 268 17.94 69.81 -29.15
N THR A 269 17.57 70.10 -27.90
CA THR A 269 17.75 69.17 -26.78
C THR A 269 16.45 68.41 -26.53
N LEU A 270 16.55 67.10 -26.34
CA LEU A 270 15.44 66.18 -26.18
C LEU A 270 15.68 65.32 -24.94
N HIS A 271 14.62 65.01 -24.19
CA HIS A 271 14.70 64.26 -22.94
C HIS A 271 13.86 62.98 -23.03
N LEU A 272 14.40 61.87 -22.51
CA LEU A 272 13.71 60.57 -22.42
C LEU A 272 13.81 60.02 -21.00
N TRP A 273 12.67 59.75 -20.37
CA TRP A 273 12.57 59.42 -18.95
C TRP A 273 11.39 58.49 -18.65
N ALA A 274 11.35 57.89 -17.46
CA ALA A 274 10.45 56.76 -17.16
C ALA A 274 8.94 57.07 -17.29
N SER A 275 8.50 58.29 -17.02
CA SER A 275 7.08 58.69 -17.17
C SER A 275 6.66 58.87 -18.63
N GLU A 276 7.62 59.11 -19.54
CA GLU A 276 7.41 59.22 -20.97
C GLU A 276 8.40 58.27 -21.67
N PRO A 277 8.13 56.94 -21.65
CA PRO A 277 9.13 55.92 -21.97
C PRO A 277 9.47 55.84 -23.46
N ARG A 278 8.97 56.77 -24.29
CA ARG A 278 9.19 56.81 -25.73
C ARG A 278 9.50 58.23 -26.19
N LEU A 279 10.58 58.37 -26.94
CA LEU A 279 10.95 59.60 -27.62
C LEU A 279 10.84 59.36 -29.13
N GLU A 280 9.93 60.08 -29.78
CA GLU A 280 9.71 60.02 -31.22
C GLU A 280 10.48 61.14 -31.92
N LEU A 281 11.29 60.77 -32.91
CA LEU A 281 12.02 61.70 -33.77
C LEU A 281 11.46 61.62 -35.18
N GLU A 282 11.58 62.72 -35.92
CA GLU A 282 11.22 62.78 -37.35
C GLU A 282 9.79 62.28 -37.63
N ASN A 283 8.81 62.74 -36.84
CA ASN A 283 7.41 62.33 -36.93
C ASN A 283 7.21 60.82 -36.76
N GLY A 284 7.96 60.19 -35.84
CA GLY A 284 7.83 58.77 -35.51
C GLY A 284 8.61 57.83 -36.44
N GLN A 285 9.45 58.36 -37.34
CA GLN A 285 10.32 57.51 -38.17
C GLN A 285 11.42 56.82 -37.35
N VAL A 286 11.85 57.44 -36.25
CA VAL A 286 12.75 56.85 -35.25
C VAL A 286 12.11 56.95 -33.89
N VAL A 287 12.05 55.82 -33.16
CA VAL A 287 11.50 55.75 -31.81
C VAL A 287 12.53 55.15 -30.88
N LEU A 288 12.88 55.91 -29.85
CA LEU A 288 13.74 55.49 -28.76
C LEU A 288 12.90 55.10 -27.55
N GLU A 289 13.25 54.00 -26.90
CA GLU A 289 12.51 53.44 -25.77
C GLU A 289 13.37 53.38 -24.51
N TYR A 290 12.79 53.87 -23.41
CA TYR A 290 13.38 53.82 -22.07
C TYR A 290 13.48 52.37 -21.58
N VAL A 291 14.63 51.98 -21.03
CA VAL A 291 14.85 50.66 -20.44
C VAL A 291 14.90 50.79 -18.92
N PRO A 292 13.92 50.22 -18.18
CA PRO A 292 13.87 50.31 -16.72
C PRO A 292 15.17 49.84 -16.06
N GLY A 293 15.76 50.70 -15.22
CA GLY A 293 16.99 50.37 -14.48
C GLY A 293 18.28 50.41 -15.29
N SER A 294 18.20 50.80 -16.56
CA SER A 294 19.37 50.91 -17.43
C SER A 294 19.72 52.37 -17.69
N ARG A 295 21.03 52.63 -17.82
CA ARG A 295 21.56 53.91 -18.30
C ARG A 295 21.54 54.04 -19.83
N GLN A 296 21.05 53.00 -20.51
CA GLN A 296 21.04 52.93 -21.96
C GLN A 296 19.62 53.03 -22.50
N VAL A 297 19.52 53.51 -23.73
CA VAL A 297 18.25 53.69 -24.45
C VAL A 297 18.17 52.70 -25.59
N LYS A 298 17.01 52.10 -25.83
CA LYS A 298 16.83 51.11 -26.87
C LYS A 298 16.28 51.73 -28.15
N LEU A 299 16.83 51.37 -29.31
CA LEU A 299 16.19 51.68 -30.59
C LEU A 299 14.97 50.77 -30.80
N ALA A 300 13.77 51.29 -30.53
CA ALA A 300 12.52 50.53 -30.62
C ALA A 300 11.96 50.44 -32.04
N GLN A 301 12.16 51.48 -32.85
CA GLN A 301 11.71 51.55 -34.25
C GLN A 301 12.55 52.54 -35.05
N GLY A 302 12.66 52.32 -36.36
CA GLY A 302 13.36 53.22 -37.27
C GLY A 302 14.72 52.73 -37.73
N LYS A 303 15.45 53.60 -38.43
CA LYS A 303 16.81 53.36 -38.88
C LYS A 303 17.72 54.44 -38.31
N LEU A 304 18.71 54.03 -37.55
CA LEU A 304 19.85 54.87 -37.19
C LEU A 304 21.10 54.26 -37.82
N SER A 305 22.09 55.09 -38.09
CA SER A 305 23.43 54.62 -38.47
C SER A 305 24.47 55.27 -37.58
N THR A 306 25.57 54.59 -37.29
CA THR A 306 26.72 55.23 -36.64
C THR A 306 27.32 56.27 -37.58
N MET A 307 28.21 57.13 -37.07
CA MET A 307 28.93 58.08 -37.93
C MET A 307 29.80 57.40 -39.00
N GLY A 308 30.11 56.11 -38.85
CA GLY A 308 30.78 55.27 -39.84
C GLY A 308 29.82 54.61 -40.86
N GLU A 309 28.56 55.03 -40.91
CA GLU A 309 27.51 54.54 -41.81
C GLU A 309 27.05 53.10 -41.57
N GLU A 310 27.48 52.46 -40.48
CA GLU A 310 26.97 51.14 -40.09
C GLU A 310 25.55 51.28 -39.54
N PRO A 311 24.56 50.50 -40.05
CA PRO A 311 23.20 50.56 -39.54
C PRO A 311 23.11 49.99 -38.12
N VAL A 312 22.43 50.70 -37.24
CA VAL A 312 22.10 50.24 -35.89
C VAL A 312 20.85 49.37 -35.97
N GLU A 313 20.97 48.12 -35.55
CA GLU A 313 19.85 47.18 -35.57
C GLU A 313 18.77 47.53 -34.53
N ARG A 314 17.54 47.13 -34.82
CA ARG A 314 16.41 47.30 -33.90
C ARG A 314 16.67 46.51 -32.62
N GLY A 315 16.44 47.15 -31.47
CA GLY A 315 16.62 46.56 -30.16
C GLY A 315 18.03 46.70 -29.58
N VAL A 316 18.98 47.25 -30.36
CA VAL A 316 20.31 47.61 -29.86
C VAL A 316 20.20 48.76 -28.86
N LEU A 317 21.04 48.69 -27.82
CA LEU A 317 21.17 49.71 -26.79
C LEU A 317 22.16 50.78 -27.26
N LEU A 318 21.72 52.04 -27.17
CA LEU A 318 22.51 53.23 -27.48
C LEU A 318 23.33 53.63 -26.25
N ASN A 319 24.57 54.04 -26.48
CA ASN A 319 25.51 54.40 -25.41
C ASN A 319 25.66 55.92 -25.30
N GLU A 320 25.85 56.37 -24.06
CA GLU A 320 26.19 57.75 -23.75
C GLU A 320 27.49 58.17 -24.46
N GLY A 321 27.51 59.37 -25.03
CA GLY A 321 28.62 59.91 -25.80
C GLY A 321 28.63 59.54 -27.29
N GLU A 322 27.84 58.54 -27.72
CA GLU A 322 27.78 58.14 -29.13
C GLU A 322 26.92 59.10 -29.98
N ARG A 323 27.24 59.12 -31.28
CA ARG A 323 26.56 59.93 -32.29
C ARG A 323 26.00 59.02 -33.37
N TYR A 324 24.76 59.30 -33.74
CA TYR A 324 24.00 58.55 -34.73
C TYR A 324 23.47 59.49 -35.80
N ARG A 325 23.39 59.01 -37.03
CA ARG A 325 22.74 59.70 -38.15
C ARG A 325 21.32 59.18 -38.30
N THR A 326 20.36 60.10 -38.35
CA THR A 326 18.95 59.79 -38.61
C THR A 326 18.67 59.66 -40.12
N PRO A 327 17.51 59.14 -40.54
CA PRO A 327 17.15 59.02 -41.96
C PRO A 327 17.16 60.35 -42.73
N SER A 328 16.79 61.46 -42.08
CA SER A 328 16.87 62.79 -42.71
C SER A 328 18.29 63.38 -42.79
N GLY A 329 19.28 62.70 -42.21
CA GLY A 329 20.68 63.12 -42.18
C GLY A 329 21.05 63.98 -40.98
N LYS A 330 20.14 64.20 -40.01
CA LYS A 330 20.47 64.88 -38.76
C LYS A 330 21.39 64.02 -37.89
N ILE A 331 22.15 64.69 -37.03
CA ILE A 331 23.04 64.04 -36.06
C ILE A 331 22.34 64.03 -34.70
N LEU A 332 22.07 62.84 -34.20
CA LEU A 332 21.57 62.60 -32.86
C LEU A 332 22.75 62.19 -31.96
N GLN A 333 23.06 63.00 -30.95
CA GLN A 333 24.07 62.68 -29.95
C GLN A 333 23.41 62.34 -28.62
N PHE A 334 23.74 61.17 -28.06
CA PHE A 334 23.36 60.84 -26.68
C PHE A 334 24.35 61.50 -25.74
N ARG A 335 23.90 62.50 -24.95
CA ARG A 335 24.79 63.36 -24.17
C ARG A 335 25.08 62.83 -22.79
N GLU A 336 24.05 62.64 -21.98
CA GLU A 336 24.19 62.37 -20.56
C GLU A 336 23.04 61.50 -20.05
N THR A 337 23.35 60.70 -19.04
CA THR A 337 22.38 59.96 -18.24
C THR A 337 22.34 60.48 -16.81
N ILE A 338 21.19 61.02 -16.39
CA ILE A 338 20.98 61.62 -15.06
C ILE A 338 20.16 60.67 -14.19
N GLU A 339 20.68 60.25 -13.04
CA GLU A 339 19.93 59.45 -12.06
C GLU A 339 18.97 60.34 -11.26
N ARG A 340 17.66 60.10 -11.39
CA ARG A 340 16.59 60.93 -10.81
C ARG A 340 15.95 60.35 -9.55
N GLY A 341 16.32 59.14 -9.15
CA GLY A 341 15.81 58.47 -7.95
C GLY A 341 15.67 56.96 -8.15
N ALA A 342 14.81 56.32 -7.37
CA ALA A 342 14.50 54.90 -7.53
C ALA A 342 12.99 54.64 -7.37
N GLN A 343 12.45 53.72 -8.18
CA GLN A 343 11.04 53.32 -8.15
C GLN A 343 10.90 51.87 -7.65
N PRO A 344 9.86 51.54 -6.88
CA PRO A 344 9.59 50.17 -6.48
C PRO A 344 9.19 49.32 -7.69
N VAL A 345 9.70 48.09 -7.78
CA VAL A 345 9.24 47.12 -8.77
C VAL A 345 7.78 46.78 -8.48
N THR A 346 6.86 47.21 -9.33
CA THR A 346 5.49 46.69 -9.33
C THR A 346 5.49 45.40 -10.14
N SER A 347 5.38 44.27 -9.46
CA SER A 347 5.29 42.93 -10.06
C SER A 347 3.88 42.61 -10.53
#